data_AF-A0A381X7W2-F1
#
_entry.id   AF-A0A381X7W2-F1
#
_cell.length_a   1.000
_cell.length_b   1.000
_cell.length_c   1.000
_cell.angle_alpha   90.00
_cell.angle_beta   90.00
_cell.angle_gamma   90.00
#
_symmetry.space_group_name_H-M   'P 1'
#
loop_
_entity.id
_entity.type
_entity.pdbx_description
1 polymer ?
#
loop_
_entity_poly.entity_id
_entity_poly.type
_entity_poly.pdbx_seq_one_letter_code
_entity_poly.pdbx_strand_id
1 'polypeptide(L)' 'MPSIDRKRYTDLSAEGLEGPFVFDTGKILYYDPKEGKYYDRDTDFYISNKEMLIHYGLKNEDQSNYGVGA' A
#
# COMPACT_ATOMS: atom_id res chain seq x y z
N MET A 1 -8.68 -0.92 15.61
CA MET A 1 -8.72 -0.85 14.13
C MET A 1 -9.36 0.47 13.74
N PRO A 2 -8.74 1.30 12.90
CA PRO A 2 -9.34 2.54 12.44
C PRO A 2 -10.64 2.26 11.67
N SER A 3 -11.64 3.11 11.86
CA SER A 3 -12.92 3.01 11.15
C SER A 3 -12.74 3.41 9.69
N ILE A 4 -12.89 2.46 8.77
CA ILE A 4 -12.81 2.73 7.33
C ILE A 4 -14.10 3.29 6.79
N ASP A 5 -13.98 4.32 5.94
CA ASP A 5 -15.08 4.78 5.10
C ASP A 5 -15.33 3.77 3.96
N ARG A 6 -16.19 2.78 4.23
CA ARG A 6 -16.56 1.73 3.28
C ARG A 6 -17.37 2.22 2.08
N LYS A 7 -17.86 3.47 2.10
CA LYS A 7 -18.48 4.07 0.91
C LYS A 7 -17.44 4.61 -0.05
N ARG A 8 -16.31 5.10 0.49
CA ARG A 8 -15.18 5.60 -0.28
C ARG A 8 -14.27 4.48 -0.78
N TYR A 9 -13.99 3.49 0.07
CA TYR A 9 -13.12 2.37 -0.25
C TYR A 9 -13.97 1.12 -0.50
N THR A 10 -14.54 1.05 -1.70
CA THR A 10 -15.36 -0.06 -2.17
C THR A 10 -14.51 -1.24 -2.66
N ASP A 11 -15.15 -2.37 -2.91
CA ASP A 11 -14.55 -3.46 -3.68
C ASP A 11 -14.25 -3.00 -5.12
N LEU A 12 -13.05 -3.33 -5.63
CA LEU A 12 -12.59 -3.01 -6.99
C LEU A 12 -12.15 -4.29 -7.74
N SER A 13 -12.64 -5.45 -7.30
CA SER A 13 -12.27 -6.75 -7.91
C SER A 13 -12.69 -6.85 -9.37
N ALA A 14 -13.78 -6.17 -9.76
CA ALA A 14 -14.24 -6.07 -11.15
C ALA A 14 -13.24 -5.34 -12.07
N GLU A 15 -12.39 -4.48 -11.50
CA GLU A 15 -11.31 -3.78 -12.22
C GLU A 15 -10.00 -4.58 -12.21
N GLY A 16 -9.99 -5.73 -11.51
CA GLY A 16 -8.82 -6.58 -11.35
C GLY A 16 -7.93 -6.19 -10.16
N LEU A 17 -8.42 -5.35 -9.25
CA LEU A 17 -7.69 -4.91 -8.07
C LEU A 17 -8.08 -5.73 -6.83
N GLU A 18 -7.09 -6.08 -6.02
CA GLU A 18 -7.26 -6.78 -4.74
C GLU A 18 -7.27 -5.79 -3.56
N GLY A 19 -8.16 -5.98 -2.58
CA GLY A 19 -8.26 -5.09 -1.41
C GLY A 19 -9.72 -4.75 -1.02
N PRO A 20 -9.96 -3.66 -0.28
CA PRO A 20 -8.99 -2.67 0.21
C PRO A 20 -8.11 -3.20 1.36
N PHE A 21 -6.80 -2.94 1.28
CA PHE A 21 -5.84 -3.25 2.35
C PHE A 21 -5.68 -2.08 3.29
N VAL A 22 -5.78 -2.35 4.58
CA VAL A 22 -5.67 -1.35 5.65
C VAL A 22 -4.29 -1.45 6.27
N PHE A 23 -3.52 -0.39 6.17
CA PHE A 23 -2.20 -0.32 6.80
C PHE A 23 -2.27 0.34 8.17
N ASP A 24 -1.27 0.08 9.02
CA ASP A 24 -1.22 0.60 10.40
C ASP A 24 -1.24 2.13 10.46
N THR A 25 -0.72 2.79 9.41
CA THR A 25 -0.81 4.25 9.22
C THR A 25 -2.20 4.78 8.92
N GLY A 26 -3.20 3.91 8.77
CA GLY A 26 -4.55 4.28 8.34
C GLY A 26 -4.67 4.49 6.83
N LYS A 27 -3.59 4.28 6.07
CA LYS A 27 -3.63 4.29 4.60
C LYS A 27 -4.34 3.06 4.06
N ILE A 28 -5.02 3.26 2.93
CA ILE A 28 -5.82 2.23 2.27
C ILE A 28 -5.36 2.14 0.83
N LEU A 29 -4.87 0.97 0.43
CA LEU A 29 -4.40 0.72 -0.94
C LEU A 29 -5.06 -0.52 -1.53
N TYR A 30 -4.98 -0.61 -2.85
CA TYR A 30 -5.40 -1.76 -3.63
C TYR A 30 -4.20 -2.37 -4.35
N TYR A 31 -4.05 -3.69 -4.36
CA TYR A 31 -2.96 -4.32 -5.10
C TYR A 31 -3.41 -4.64 -6.53
N ASP A 32 -2.63 -4.22 -7.52
CA ASP A 32 -2.81 -4.61 -8.91
C ASP A 32 -1.82 -5.74 -9.25
N PRO A 33 -2.29 -6.99 -9.45
CA PRO A 33 -1.44 -8.11 -9.79
C PRO A 33 -0.86 -8.03 -11.21
N LYS A 34 -1.45 -7.24 -12.11
CA LYS A 34 -0.92 -7.01 -13.47
C LYS A 34 0.30 -6.08 -13.42
N GLU A 35 0.21 -5.00 -12.64
CA GLU A 35 1.30 -4.02 -12.49
C GLU A 35 2.34 -4.43 -11.42
N GLY A 36 1.96 -5.30 -10.48
CA GLY A 36 2.79 -5.70 -9.35
C GLY A 36 2.97 -4.59 -8.31
N LYS A 37 2.00 -3.67 -8.22
CA LYS A 37 2.08 -2.42 -7.45
C LYS A 37 0.80 -2.19 -6.65
N TYR A 38 0.88 -1.28 -5.69
CA TYR A 38 -0.29 -0.79 -4.97
C TYR A 38 -0.83 0.48 -5.61
N TYR A 39 -2.12 0.53 -5.88
CA TYR A 39 -2.85 1.72 -6.30
C TYR A 39 -3.40 2.48 -5.08
N ASP A 40 -3.09 3.76 -4.98
CA ASP A 40 -3.66 4.69 -3.99
C ASP A 40 -4.82 5.47 -4.63
N ARG A 41 -6.06 5.17 -4.22
CA ARG A 41 -7.27 5.81 -4.75
C ARG A 41 -7.42 7.27 -4.33
N ASP A 42 -6.75 7.71 -3.25
CA ASP A 42 -6.77 9.12 -2.84
C ASP A 42 -5.97 9.99 -3.79
N THR A 43 -4.87 9.47 -4.33
CA THR A 43 -3.95 10.23 -5.18
C THR A 43 -4.05 9.88 -6.66
N ASP A 44 -4.70 8.77 -7.00
CA ASP A 44 -4.79 8.24 -8.36
C ASP A 44 -3.43 7.84 -8.95
N PHE A 45 -2.54 7.27 -8.12
CA PHE A 45 -1.21 6.82 -8.54
C PHE A 45 -0.85 5.42 -8.04
N TYR A 46 0.02 4.75 -8.80
CA TYR A 46 0.66 3.49 -8.39
C TYR A 46 1.92 3.72 -7.55
N ILE A 47 2.09 2.89 -6.54
CA ILE A 47 3.18 2.89 -5.58
C ILE A 47 3.78 1.48 -5.56
N SER A 48 5.10 1.40 -5.72
CA SER A 48 5.81 0.12 -5.65
C SER A 48 5.81 -0.44 -4.23
N ASN A 49 5.90 -1.77 -4.09
CA ASN A 49 6.03 -2.45 -2.78
C ASN A 49 7.11 -1.82 -1.87
N LYS A 50 8.28 -1.48 -2.44
CA LYS A 50 9.39 -0.84 -1.71
C LYS A 50 9.02 0.56 -1.21
N GLU A 51 8.37 1.36 -2.06
CA GLU A 51 7.93 2.71 -1.71
C GLU A 51 6.85 2.66 -0.65
N MET A 52 5.88 1.73 -0.78
CA MET A 52 4.83 1.49 0.22
C MET A 52 5.45 1.22 1.61
N LEU A 53 6.48 0.35 1.68
CA LEU A 53 7.18 0.03 2.92
C LEU A 53 7.93 1.22 3.55
N ILE A 54 8.51 2.10 2.72
CA ILE A 54 9.29 3.27 3.17
C ILE A 54 8.35 4.42 3.55
N HIS A 55 7.41 4.77 2.68
CA HIS A 55 6.55 5.95 2.83
C HIS A 55 5.52 5.81 3.95
N TYR A 56 5.00 4.62 4.17
CA TYR A 56 3.99 4.37 5.20
C TYR A 56 4.59 3.81 6.49
N GLY A 57 5.91 3.96 6.71
CA GLY A 57 6.54 3.62 7.99
C GLY A 57 6.33 2.17 8.46
N LEU A 58 5.94 1.25 7.55
CA LEU A 58 5.82 -0.17 7.86
C LEU A 58 7.19 -0.84 7.97
N LYS A 59 8.24 -0.14 7.56
CA LYS A 59 9.59 -0.41 8.06
C LYS A 59 9.72 0.20 9.45
N ASN A 60 9.73 -0.68 10.45
CA ASN A 60 10.29 -0.33 11.75
C ASN A 60 11.69 0.25 11.52
N GLU A 61 11.93 1.43 12.06
CA GLU A 61 13.15 2.22 11.96
C GLU A 61 14.30 1.60 12.80
N ASP A 62 14.53 0.29 12.62
CA ASP A 62 15.68 -0.44 13.15
C ASP A 62 16.14 -1.47 12.12
N GLN A 63 16.54 -1.02 10.93
CA GLN A 63 17.57 -1.71 10.15
C GLN A 63 18.47 -0.68 9.48
N SER A 64 19.35 -0.12 10.30
CA SER A 64 20.71 0.27 9.97
C SER A 64 21.50 -0.91 9.36
N ASN A 65 21.04 -1.46 8.22
CA ASN A 65 21.79 -2.40 7.39
C ASN A 65 21.06 -2.70 6.06
N TYR A 66 20.93 -1.70 5.19
CA TYR A 66 21.19 -1.98 3.76
C TYR A 66 22.63 -1.56 3.50
N GLY A 67 23.54 -2.38 4.04
CA GLY A 67 24.91 -2.41 3.58
C GLY A 67 24.89 -2.65 2.07
N VAL A 68 25.46 -1.71 1.34
CA VAL A 68 26.14 -1.99 0.08
C VAL A 68 27.24 -3.01 0.37
N GLY A 69 26.85 -4.28 0.39
CA GLY A 69 27.74 -5.42 0.49
C GLY A 69 28.03 -5.95 -0.91
N ALA A 70 29.21 -5.59 -1.40
CA ALA A 70 29.91 -6.04 -2.62
C ALA A 70 29.36 -5.54 -3.98
#